data_AF-A0A136HCB8-F1
#
_entry.id   AF-A0A136HCB8-F1
#
_cell.length_a   1.000
_cell.length_b   1.000
_cell.length_c   1.000
_cell.angle_alpha   90.00
_cell.angle_beta   90.00
_cell.angle_gamma   90.00
#
_symmetry.space_group_name_H-M   'P 1'
#
loop_
_entity.id
_entity.type
_entity.pdbx_description
1 polymer ?
#
loop_
_entity_poly.entity_id
_entity_poly.type
_entity_poly.pdbx_seq_one_letter_code
_entity_poly.pdbx_strand_id
1 'polypeptide(L)'
;MSNQSSYTAFLYWLLLAGLIVFFLFLSWDLGMLRVLFEQDITRISVLIFVVFTLVSVHCGYRSWFVASQATMLSQLKVMRQDDPTFLFDHFPRGRSLVQNFLSQLVQKPSESDTSLSTEVLAESLRGAHQVGWFMAGLVIKLGLLGTVVGFVLMLSSISGLDQLDISDIKALMQQMTQGMGVAMNTTMVGLIASMLLGIQLLLVDRCADRVLLEAIDYSLLVGLAVSEDRGKDGVSLSAQK
;
A
#
# COMPACT_ATOMS: atom_id res chain seq x y z
N MET A 1 -9.32 28.65 7.09
CA MET A 1 -10.47 28.02 6.41
C MET A 1 -10.12 26.56 6.10
N SER A 2 -11.04 25.64 6.41
CA SER A 2 -11.07 24.17 6.21
C SER A 2 -9.97 23.29 6.84
N ASN A 3 -10.13 23.00 8.14
CA ASN A 3 -9.48 21.92 8.90
C ASN A 3 -10.04 20.51 8.56
N GLN A 4 -10.48 20.28 7.31
CA GLN A 4 -11.32 19.12 6.94
C GLN A 4 -10.64 18.04 6.08
N SER A 5 -9.38 18.22 5.66
CA SER A 5 -8.76 17.35 4.65
C SER A 5 -7.98 16.14 5.20
N SER A 6 -7.65 16.07 6.49
CA SER A 6 -6.77 15.01 7.01
C SER A 6 -7.36 13.59 6.93
N TYR A 7 -8.69 13.44 7.00
CA TYR A 7 -9.34 12.12 6.97
C TYR A 7 -9.78 11.68 5.57
N THR A 8 -9.75 12.56 4.57
CA THR A 8 -10.30 12.27 3.23
C THR A 8 -9.62 11.07 2.59
N ALA A 9 -8.30 10.95 2.70
CA ALA A 9 -7.53 9.85 2.12
C ALA A 9 -7.88 8.49 2.76
N PHE A 10 -7.98 8.44 4.08
CA PHE A 10 -8.41 7.23 4.79
C PHE A 10 -9.86 6.86 4.45
N LEU A 11 -10.74 7.86 4.32
CA LEU A 11 -12.14 7.66 3.95
C LEU A 11 -12.28 7.05 2.54
N TYR A 12 -11.50 7.54 1.57
CA TYR A 12 -11.47 6.97 0.22
C TYR A 12 -10.96 5.54 0.21
N TRP A 13 -9.93 5.23 1.00
CA TRP A 13 -9.45 3.85 1.15
C TRP A 13 -10.52 2.95 1.78
N LEU A 14 -11.17 3.41 2.86
CA LEU A 14 -12.24 2.69 3.55
C LEU A 14 -13.43 2.41 2.62
N LEU A 15 -13.82 3.40 1.81
CA LEU A 15 -14.89 3.25 0.82
C LEU A 15 -14.53 2.17 -0.19
N LEU A 16 -13.31 2.21 -0.73
CA LEU A 16 -12.85 1.22 -1.70
C LEU A 16 -12.75 -0.18 -1.08
N ALA A 17 -12.26 -0.30 0.15
CA ALA A 17 -12.23 -1.56 0.88
C ALA A 17 -13.65 -2.11 1.14
N GLY A 18 -14.59 -1.25 1.54
CA GLY A 18 -15.99 -1.61 1.72
C GLY A 18 -16.64 -2.10 0.41
N LEU A 19 -16.34 -1.44 -0.71
CA LEU A 19 -16.79 -1.86 -2.03
C LEU A 19 -16.26 -3.25 -2.40
N ILE A 20 -14.98 -3.51 -2.14
CA ILE A 20 -14.35 -4.81 -2.41
C ILE A 20 -14.96 -5.91 -1.54
N VAL A 21 -15.15 -5.65 -0.24
CA VAL A 21 -15.80 -6.60 0.67
C VAL A 21 -17.23 -6.88 0.23
N PHE A 22 -17.97 -5.87 -0.22
CA PHE A 22 -19.31 -6.03 -0.76
C PHE A 22 -19.33 -6.93 -2.01
N PHE A 23 -18.44 -6.70 -2.97
CA PHE A 23 -18.34 -7.57 -4.15
C PHE A 23 -17.90 -9.00 -3.80
N LEU A 24 -16.99 -9.16 -2.84
CA LEU A 24 -16.60 -10.49 -2.34
C LEU A 24 -17.77 -11.21 -1.68
N PHE A 25 -18.57 -10.51 -0.88
CA PHE A 25 -19.77 -11.04 -0.27
C PHE A 25 -20.80 -11.45 -1.33
N LEU A 26 -21.04 -10.60 -2.33
CA LEU A 26 -21.94 -10.91 -3.45
C LEU A 26 -21.47 -12.15 -4.22
N SER A 27 -20.17 -12.26 -4.49
CA SER A 27 -19.57 -13.43 -5.14
C SER A 27 -19.66 -14.71 -4.30
N TRP A 28 -19.64 -14.58 -2.97
CA TRP A 28 -19.89 -15.69 -2.06
C TRP A 28 -21.35 -16.13 -2.08
N ASP A 29 -22.29 -15.18 -2.01
CA ASP A 29 -23.73 -15.43 -2.01
C ASP A 29 -24.22 -16.06 -3.33
N LEU A 30 -23.68 -15.60 -4.46
CA LEU A 30 -23.91 -16.19 -5.79
C LEU A 30 -23.25 -17.58 -5.96
N GLY A 31 -22.49 -18.06 -4.97
CA GLY A 31 -21.80 -19.36 -5.01
C GLY A 31 -20.59 -19.43 -5.96
N MET A 32 -20.23 -18.33 -6.63
CA MET A 32 -19.14 -18.30 -7.61
C MET A 32 -17.80 -18.68 -6.97
N LEU A 33 -17.53 -18.21 -5.73
CA LEU A 33 -16.30 -18.57 -5.01
C LEU A 33 -16.23 -20.05 -4.66
N ARG A 34 -17.36 -20.68 -4.31
CA ARG A 34 -17.39 -22.12 -4.03
C ARG A 34 -17.07 -22.93 -5.28
N VAL A 35 -17.73 -22.61 -6.38
CA VAL A 35 -17.48 -23.25 -7.68
C VAL A 35 -16.00 -23.11 -8.07
N LEU A 36 -15.44 -21.92 -7.87
CA LEU A 36 -14.04 -21.65 -8.21
C LEU A 36 -13.05 -22.47 -7.36
N PHE A 37 -13.31 -22.63 -6.06
CA PHE A 37 -12.44 -23.43 -5.18
C PHE A 37 -12.63 -24.93 -5.34
N GLU A 38 -13.84 -25.40 -5.67
CA GLU A 38 -14.11 -26.82 -5.93
C GLU A 38 -13.51 -27.28 -7.26
N GLN A 39 -13.49 -26.41 -8.28
CA GLN A 39 -12.91 -26.72 -9.58
C GLN A 39 -11.38 -26.66 -9.60
N ASP A 40 -10.76 -25.87 -8.71
CA ASP A 40 -9.32 -25.68 -8.69
C ASP A 40 -8.57 -26.73 -7.83
N ILE A 41 -8.23 -27.86 -8.46
CA ILE A 41 -7.42 -28.93 -7.83
C ILE A 41 -6.05 -28.41 -7.38
N THR A 42 -5.46 -27.46 -8.10
CA THR A 42 -4.09 -26.97 -7.85
C THR A 42 -4.00 -26.09 -6.61
N ARG A 43 -5.15 -25.59 -6.13
CA ARG A 43 -5.28 -24.63 -5.01
C ARG A 43 -4.52 -23.32 -5.22
N ILE A 44 -4.12 -23.01 -6.46
CA ILE A 44 -3.44 -21.75 -6.79
C ILE A 44 -4.40 -20.56 -6.55
N SER A 45 -5.69 -20.71 -6.86
CA SER A 45 -6.68 -19.65 -6.61
C SER A 45 -6.85 -19.33 -5.14
N VAL A 46 -6.75 -20.34 -4.25
CA VAL A 46 -6.78 -20.13 -2.79
C VAL A 46 -5.54 -19.36 -2.35
N LEU A 47 -4.36 -19.72 -2.88
CA LEU A 47 -3.12 -18.99 -2.60
C LEU A 47 -3.21 -17.53 -3.05
N ILE A 48 -3.74 -17.26 -4.25
CA ILE A 48 -3.98 -15.90 -4.74
C ILE A 48 -4.91 -15.14 -3.79
N PHE A 49 -6.00 -15.77 -3.33
CA PHE A 49 -6.96 -15.15 -2.42
C PHE A 49 -6.33 -14.81 -1.04
N VAL A 50 -5.47 -15.68 -0.51
CA VAL A 50 -4.73 -15.42 0.73
C VAL A 50 -3.77 -14.26 0.57
N VAL A 51 -2.96 -14.25 -0.51
CA VAL A 51 -2.04 -13.15 -0.81
C VAL A 51 -2.82 -11.85 -1.00
N PHE A 52 -3.93 -11.87 -1.72
CA PHE A 52 -4.82 -10.73 -1.90
C PHE A 52 -5.28 -10.15 -0.56
N THR A 53 -5.77 -11.01 0.34
CA THR A 53 -6.26 -10.57 1.65
C THR A 53 -5.13 -10.00 2.51
N LEU A 54 -3.96 -10.64 2.55
CA LEU A 54 -2.80 -10.16 3.31
C LEU A 54 -2.32 -8.79 2.82
N VAL A 55 -2.20 -8.61 1.50
CA VAL A 55 -1.77 -7.33 0.91
C VAL A 55 -2.83 -6.25 1.14
N SER A 56 -4.12 -6.59 1.03
CA SER A 56 -5.21 -5.65 1.28
C SER A 56 -5.25 -5.18 2.75
N VAL A 57 -5.07 -6.10 3.71
CA VAL A 57 -4.94 -5.76 5.14
C VAL A 57 -3.71 -4.91 5.39
N HIS A 58 -2.57 -5.25 4.79
CA HIS A 58 -1.35 -4.44 4.89
C HIS A 58 -1.58 -3.02 4.34
N CYS A 59 -2.28 -2.88 3.21
CA CYS A 59 -2.66 -1.61 2.61
C CYS A 59 -3.51 -0.76 3.59
N GLY A 60 -4.46 -1.40 4.28
CA GLY A 60 -5.30 -0.74 5.30
C GLY A 60 -4.54 -0.29 6.53
N TYR A 61 -3.71 -1.16 7.10
CA TYR A 61 -2.85 -0.80 8.22
C TYR A 61 -1.94 0.39 7.88
N ARG A 62 -1.38 0.40 6.67
CA ARG A 62 -0.53 1.49 6.19
C ARG A 62 -1.30 2.79 5.97
N SER A 63 -2.49 2.73 5.36
CA SER A 63 -3.35 3.90 5.19
C SER A 63 -3.69 4.54 6.55
N TRP A 64 -4.03 3.71 7.54
CA TRP A 64 -4.29 4.16 8.91
C TRP A 64 -3.05 4.78 9.57
N PHE A 65 -1.88 4.16 9.43
CA PHE A 65 -0.62 4.67 9.97
C PHE A 65 -0.24 6.04 9.38
N VAL A 66 -0.36 6.21 8.06
CA VAL A 66 -0.08 7.49 7.38
C VAL A 66 -1.08 8.57 7.82
N ALA A 67 -2.37 8.24 7.92
CA ALA A 67 -3.39 9.16 8.42
C ALA A 67 -3.14 9.59 9.87
N SER A 68 -2.69 8.67 10.73
CA SER A 68 -2.31 8.99 12.11
C SER A 68 -1.12 9.94 12.18
N GLN A 69 -0.12 9.78 11.30
CA GLN A 69 1.04 10.67 11.25
C GLN A 69 0.70 12.06 10.71
N ALA A 70 -0.20 12.16 9.72
CA ALA A 70 -0.69 13.44 9.20
C ALA A 70 -1.50 14.23 10.27
N THR A 71 -2.24 13.52 11.12
CA THR A 71 -2.98 14.13 12.23
C THR A 71 -2.03 14.71 13.28
N MET A 72 -0.94 14.00 13.59
CA MET A 72 0.08 14.49 14.51
C MET A 72 0.80 15.74 13.97
N LEU A 73 1.12 15.78 12.67
CA LEU A 73 1.76 16.93 12.02
C LEU A 73 0.86 18.17 11.98
N SER A 74 -0.44 17.98 11.69
CA SER A 74 -1.40 19.09 11.64
C SER A 74 -1.67 19.69 13.02
N GLN A 75 -1.77 18.87 14.08
CA GLN A 75 -1.86 19.36 15.46
C GLN A 75 -0.61 20.15 15.88
N LEU A 76 0.57 19.74 15.41
CA LEU A 76 1.82 20.44 15.62
C LEU A 76 1.89 21.80 14.90
N LYS A 77 1.36 21.92 13.68
CA LYS A 77 1.26 23.23 12.97
C LYS A 77 0.42 24.22 13.78
N VAL A 78 -0.72 23.77 14.30
CA VAL A 78 -1.66 24.61 15.05
C VAL A 78 -1.02 25.09 16.36
N MET A 79 -0.34 24.21 17.10
CA MET A 79 0.35 24.59 18.35
C MET A 79 1.59 25.48 18.14
N ARG A 80 2.31 25.33 17.02
CA ARG A 80 3.47 26.18 16.70
C ARG A 80 3.10 27.64 16.43
N GLN A 81 1.85 27.92 16.07
CA GLN A 81 1.42 29.27 15.76
C GLN A 81 1.36 30.17 17.01
N ASP A 82 1.33 29.59 18.23
CA ASP A 82 1.24 30.35 19.50
C ASP A 82 2.59 30.49 20.26
N ASP A 83 3.56 29.56 20.18
CA ASP A 83 4.89 29.73 20.81
C ASP A 83 5.96 28.71 20.31
N PRO A 84 7.18 29.12 19.92
CA PRO A 84 8.23 28.23 19.41
C PRO A 84 8.97 27.42 20.50
N THR A 85 8.94 27.86 21.76
CA THR A 85 9.64 27.25 22.90
C THR A 85 8.87 26.09 23.56
N PHE A 86 7.55 26.03 23.37
CA PHE A 86 6.70 24.95 23.91
C PHE A 86 6.87 23.59 23.22
N LEU A 87 7.55 23.54 22.06
CA LEU A 87 7.83 22.30 21.34
C LEU A 87 8.80 21.37 22.07
N PHE A 88 9.64 21.90 22.97
CA PHE A 88 10.69 21.14 23.65
C PHE A 88 10.19 20.34 24.86
N ASP A 89 9.15 20.82 25.55
CA ASP A 89 8.76 20.30 26.87
C ASP A 89 7.78 19.12 26.77
N HIS A 90 7.03 19.00 25.66
CA HIS A 90 5.95 18.03 25.52
C HIS A 90 6.27 16.80 24.64
N PHE A 91 7.42 16.75 23.97
CA PHE A 91 7.72 15.69 23.00
C PHE A 91 8.89 14.79 23.43
N PRO A 92 8.66 13.79 24.31
CA PRO A 92 9.65 12.76 24.60
C PRO A 92 9.98 11.95 23.32
N ARG A 93 11.29 11.71 23.11
CA ARG A 93 11.85 10.92 22.01
C ARG A 93 11.18 9.54 21.89
N GLY A 94 10.88 9.10 20.65
CA GLY A 94 10.91 7.66 20.33
C GLY A 94 9.62 6.95 19.90
N ARG A 95 8.55 7.63 19.45
CA ARG A 95 7.30 6.92 19.05
C ARG A 95 6.80 7.11 17.61
N SER A 96 7.25 8.11 16.84
CA SER A 96 6.82 8.28 15.44
C SER A 96 7.91 8.89 14.52
N LEU A 97 7.89 8.53 13.23
CA LEU A 97 8.87 8.99 12.22
C LEU A 97 8.85 10.52 12.07
N VAL A 98 7.65 11.12 12.07
CA VAL A 98 7.44 12.57 11.99
C VAL A 98 8.03 13.30 13.19
N GLN A 99 7.96 12.71 14.38
CA GLN A 99 8.50 13.32 15.60
C GLN A 99 10.05 13.32 15.61
N ASN A 100 10.67 12.27 15.07
CA ASN A 100 12.13 12.25 14.85
C ASN A 100 12.54 13.31 13.82
N PHE A 101 11.80 13.44 12.71
CA PHE A 101 12.00 14.49 11.70
C PHE A 101 11.91 15.90 12.31
N LEU A 102 10.85 16.16 13.10
CA LEU A 102 10.64 17.46 13.75
C LEU A 102 11.73 17.78 14.78
N SER A 103 12.17 16.79 15.56
CA SER A 103 13.22 16.97 16.57
C SER A 103 14.59 17.31 15.96
N GLN A 104 14.88 16.78 14.76
CA GLN A 104 16.12 17.06 14.03
C GLN A 104 16.10 18.47 13.42
N LEU A 105 14.96 18.88 12.86
CA LEU A 105 14.75 20.26 12.39
C LEU A 105 14.91 21.32 13.48
N VAL A 106 14.48 21.00 14.70
CA VAL A 106 14.44 21.95 15.82
C VAL A 106 15.77 21.99 16.60
N GLN A 107 16.47 20.86 16.77
CA GLN A 107 17.73 20.83 17.54
C GLN A 107 18.93 21.41 16.79
N LYS A 108 18.95 21.36 15.45
CA LYS A 108 20.10 21.84 14.69
C LYS A 108 19.67 22.29 13.28
N PRO A 109 19.31 23.56 13.08
CA PRO A 109 18.96 24.08 11.77
C PRO A 109 20.25 24.33 10.99
N SER A 110 20.78 23.26 10.41
CA SER A 110 21.75 23.28 9.32
C SER A 110 21.00 22.88 8.05
N GLU A 111 21.15 23.63 6.96
CA GLU A 111 20.51 23.34 5.67
C GLU A 111 20.83 21.92 5.17
N SER A 112 21.98 21.36 5.56
CA SER A 112 22.41 19.99 5.27
C SER A 112 21.64 18.89 6.01
N ASP A 113 21.21 19.15 7.24
CA ASP A 113 20.62 18.14 8.11
C ASP A 113 19.11 18.03 7.86
N THR A 114 18.49 19.14 7.45
CA THR A 114 17.07 19.22 7.06
C THR A 114 16.78 18.40 5.80
N SER A 115 17.64 18.50 4.78
CA SER A 115 17.48 17.73 3.53
C SER A 115 17.65 16.23 3.76
N LEU A 116 18.62 15.82 4.58
CA LEU A 116 18.81 14.41 4.97
C LEU A 116 17.61 13.82 5.69
N SER A 117 17.00 14.55 6.64
CA SER A 117 15.81 14.06 7.35
C SER A 117 14.59 13.93 6.42
N THR A 118 14.47 14.81 5.41
CA THR A 118 13.41 14.68 4.38
C THR A 118 13.64 13.48 3.47
N GLU A 119 14.89 13.19 3.13
CA GLU A 119 15.28 12.07 2.28
C GLU A 119 15.06 10.73 2.99
N VAL A 120 15.38 10.62 4.28
CA VAL A 120 15.10 9.42 5.10
C VAL A 120 13.59 9.17 5.25
N LEU A 121 12.78 10.23 5.39
CA LEU A 121 11.32 10.12 5.44
C LEU A 121 10.75 9.67 4.09
N ALA A 122 11.23 10.26 2.98
CA ALA A 122 10.85 9.87 1.63
C ALA A 122 11.22 8.40 1.34
N GLU A 123 12.42 7.97 1.74
CA GLU A 123 12.89 6.60 1.55
C GLU A 123 12.09 5.59 2.39
N SER A 124 11.76 5.95 3.63
CA SER A 124 10.93 5.09 4.50
C SER A 124 9.50 4.91 3.99
N LEU A 125 8.94 5.92 3.32
CA LEU A 125 7.65 5.84 2.64
C LEU A 125 7.75 4.99 1.36
N ARG A 126 8.81 5.18 0.55
CA ARG A 126 9.07 4.43 -0.69
C ARG A 126 9.32 2.94 -0.47
N GLY A 127 10.10 2.56 0.53
CA GLY A 127 10.46 1.15 0.77
C GLY A 127 9.24 0.25 1.05
N ALA A 128 8.26 0.76 1.80
CA ALA A 128 7.05 0.00 2.12
C ALA A 128 6.09 -0.15 0.92
N HIS A 129 6.10 0.82 0.00
CA HIS A 129 5.32 0.79 -1.23
C HIS A 129 5.83 -0.30 -2.19
N GLN A 130 7.15 -0.44 -2.30
CA GLN A 130 7.78 -1.40 -3.20
C GLN A 130 7.36 -2.85 -2.92
N VAL A 131 7.18 -3.21 -1.64
CA VAL A 131 6.72 -4.55 -1.21
C VAL A 131 5.29 -4.82 -1.69
N GLY A 132 4.40 -3.82 -1.60
CA GLY A 132 3.01 -3.96 -2.05
C GLY A 132 2.90 -4.22 -3.54
N TRP A 133 3.62 -3.42 -4.35
CA TRP A 133 3.67 -3.59 -5.80
C TRP A 133 4.34 -4.90 -6.24
N PHE A 134 5.35 -5.35 -5.51
CA PHE A 134 5.95 -6.66 -5.74
C PHE A 134 4.92 -7.79 -5.55
N MET A 135 4.12 -7.74 -4.48
CA MET A 135 3.08 -8.75 -4.24
C MET A 135 1.96 -8.71 -5.28
N ALA A 136 1.52 -7.52 -5.71
CA ALA A 136 0.56 -7.41 -6.81
C ALA A 136 1.12 -8.03 -8.11
N GLY A 137 2.40 -7.80 -8.41
CA GLY A 137 3.09 -8.46 -9.54
C GLY A 137 3.22 -9.97 -9.37
N LEU A 138 3.41 -10.46 -8.14
CA LEU A 138 3.44 -11.89 -7.82
C LEU A 138 2.09 -12.55 -8.09
N VAL A 139 0.98 -11.89 -7.76
CA VAL A 139 -0.38 -12.40 -8.03
C VAL A 139 -0.64 -12.63 -9.53
N ILE A 140 -0.20 -11.72 -10.41
CA ILE A 140 -0.28 -11.92 -11.86
C ILE A 140 0.54 -13.13 -12.30
N LYS A 141 1.78 -13.24 -11.80
CA LYS A 141 2.68 -14.35 -12.13
C LYS A 141 2.11 -15.70 -11.66
N LEU A 142 1.46 -15.73 -10.50
CA LEU A 142 0.74 -16.92 -10.02
C LEU A 142 -0.45 -17.27 -10.92
N GLY A 143 -1.22 -16.28 -11.38
CA GLY A 143 -2.30 -16.50 -12.34
C GLY A 143 -1.80 -17.12 -13.65
N LEU A 144 -0.71 -16.60 -14.19
CA LEU A 144 -0.04 -17.17 -15.37
C LEU A 144 0.51 -18.57 -15.10
N LEU A 145 1.09 -18.83 -13.92
CA LEU A 145 1.52 -20.17 -13.52
C LEU A 145 0.34 -21.16 -13.52
N GLY A 146 -0.84 -20.73 -13.09
CA GLY A 146 -2.06 -21.52 -13.17
C GLY A 146 -2.41 -21.98 -14.60
N THR A 147 -2.16 -21.15 -15.62
CA THR A 147 -2.34 -21.60 -17.02
C THR A 147 -1.41 -22.73 -17.38
N VAL A 148 -0.13 -22.61 -17.02
CA VAL A 148 0.88 -23.62 -17.34
C VAL A 148 0.53 -24.94 -16.66
N VAL A 149 0.12 -24.89 -15.38
CA VAL A 149 -0.30 -26.08 -14.64
C VAL A 149 -1.59 -26.68 -15.22
N GLY A 150 -2.59 -25.87 -15.58
CA GLY A 150 -3.81 -26.38 -16.22
C GLY A 150 -3.56 -27.04 -17.57
N PHE A 151 -2.65 -26.49 -18.38
CA PHE A 151 -2.17 -27.12 -19.61
C PHE A 151 -1.44 -28.44 -19.36
N VAL A 152 -0.58 -28.51 -18.33
CA VAL A 152 0.09 -29.75 -17.94
C VAL A 152 -0.91 -30.81 -17.51
N LEU A 153 -1.94 -30.44 -16.73
CA LEU A 153 -3.02 -31.36 -16.34
C LEU A 153 -3.79 -31.87 -17.56
N MET A 154 -4.07 -31.01 -18.54
CA MET A 154 -4.73 -31.38 -19.79
C MET A 154 -3.88 -32.35 -20.64
N LEU A 155 -2.57 -32.16 -20.70
CA LEU A 155 -1.68 -33.06 -21.45
C LEU A 155 -1.44 -34.40 -20.71
N SER A 156 -1.45 -34.38 -19.39
CA SER A 156 -1.29 -35.58 -18.56
C SER A 156 -2.39 -36.61 -18.77
N SER A 157 -3.60 -36.21 -19.15
CA SER A 157 -4.71 -37.14 -19.42
C SER A 157 -4.53 -37.91 -20.73
N ILE A 158 -3.72 -37.39 -21.66
CA ILE A 158 -3.45 -38.00 -22.97
C ILE A 158 -2.32 -39.04 -22.91
N SER A 159 -1.34 -38.86 -22.01
CA SER A 159 -0.17 -39.75 -21.92
C SER A 159 -0.43 -41.09 -21.22
N GLY A 160 -1.64 -41.29 -20.65
CA GLY A 160 -1.95 -42.45 -19.79
C GLY A 160 -2.71 -43.60 -20.45
N LEU A 161 -3.06 -43.51 -21.73
CA LEU A 161 -3.99 -44.45 -22.38
C LEU A 161 -3.34 -45.20 -23.55
N ASP A 162 -3.04 -46.48 -23.31
CA ASP A 162 -2.44 -47.40 -24.30
C ASP A 162 -3.51 -48.22 -25.06
N GLN A 163 -4.76 -48.23 -24.58
CA GLN A 163 -5.94 -48.85 -25.23
C GLN A 163 -7.16 -47.97 -24.99
N LEU A 164 -7.80 -47.48 -26.06
CA LEU A 164 -8.94 -46.56 -26.00
C LEU A 164 -10.26 -47.35 -25.93
N ASP A 165 -10.73 -47.68 -24.73
CA ASP A 165 -12.11 -48.15 -24.55
C ASP A 165 -13.10 -46.98 -24.61
N ILE A 166 -14.36 -47.25 -24.96
CA ILE A 166 -15.43 -46.24 -25.08
C ILE A 166 -15.68 -45.50 -23.75
N SER A 167 -15.42 -46.14 -22.61
CA SER A 167 -15.49 -45.55 -21.28
C SER A 167 -14.39 -44.51 -21.04
N ASP A 168 -13.20 -44.73 -21.59
CA ASP A 168 -12.03 -43.88 -21.38
C ASP A 168 -12.12 -42.57 -22.15
N ILE A 169 -12.86 -42.56 -23.28
CA ILE A 169 -13.13 -41.34 -24.06
C ILE A 169 -13.91 -40.32 -23.22
N LYS A 170 -14.91 -40.76 -22.44
CA LYS A 170 -15.68 -39.85 -21.58
C LYS A 170 -14.83 -39.28 -20.46
N ALA A 171 -13.96 -40.09 -19.85
CA ALA A 171 -13.04 -39.66 -18.81
C ALA A 171 -11.98 -38.68 -19.35
N LEU A 172 -11.43 -38.94 -20.54
CA LEU A 172 -10.54 -38.04 -21.28
C LEU A 172 -11.19 -36.67 -21.49
N MET A 173 -12.39 -36.64 -22.07
CA MET A 173 -13.11 -35.39 -22.34
C MET A 173 -13.34 -34.58 -21.06
N GLN A 174 -13.66 -35.27 -19.95
CA GLN A 174 -13.85 -34.64 -18.65
C GLN A 174 -12.53 -34.06 -18.09
N GLN A 175 -11.43 -34.80 -18.15
CA GLN A 175 -10.12 -34.32 -17.69
C GLN A 175 -9.58 -33.16 -18.54
N MET A 176 -9.79 -33.19 -19.85
CA MET A 176 -9.42 -32.08 -20.74
C MET A 176 -10.20 -30.81 -20.39
N THR A 177 -11.52 -30.95 -20.17
CA THR A 177 -12.38 -29.82 -19.76
C THR A 177 -11.96 -29.28 -18.39
N GLN A 178 -11.57 -30.18 -17.47
CA GLN A 178 -11.12 -29.79 -16.13
C GLN A 178 -9.78 -29.04 -16.16
N GLY A 179 -8.78 -29.53 -16.90
CA GLY A 179 -7.49 -28.84 -17.06
C GLY A 179 -7.63 -27.45 -17.66
N MET A 180 -8.50 -27.30 -18.67
CA MET A 180 -8.86 -26.01 -19.25
C MET A 180 -9.58 -25.10 -18.24
N GLY A 181 -10.54 -25.63 -17.49
CA GLY A 181 -11.29 -24.89 -16.47
C GLY A 181 -10.38 -24.33 -15.38
N VAL A 182 -9.42 -25.13 -14.90
CA VAL A 182 -8.41 -24.68 -13.93
C VAL A 182 -7.59 -23.53 -14.50
N ALA A 183 -7.03 -23.68 -15.71
CA ALA A 183 -6.21 -22.65 -16.35
C ALA A 183 -6.95 -21.31 -16.50
N MET A 184 -8.20 -21.35 -16.99
CA MET A 184 -9.00 -20.16 -17.22
C MET A 184 -9.38 -19.46 -15.91
N ASN A 185 -9.86 -20.23 -14.92
CA ASN A 185 -10.28 -19.68 -13.62
C ASN A 185 -9.11 -19.06 -12.86
N THR A 186 -7.96 -19.74 -12.76
CA THR A 186 -6.78 -19.22 -12.05
C THR A 186 -6.28 -17.92 -12.68
N THR A 187 -6.33 -17.82 -14.01
CA THR A 187 -5.90 -16.62 -14.75
C THR A 187 -6.84 -15.46 -14.48
N MET A 188 -8.15 -15.70 -14.58
CA MET A 188 -9.17 -14.70 -14.32
C MET A 188 -9.04 -14.15 -12.91
N VAL A 189 -8.90 -15.03 -11.91
CA VAL A 189 -8.74 -14.63 -10.50
C VAL A 189 -7.43 -13.88 -10.29
N GLY A 190 -6.32 -14.34 -10.85
CA GLY A 190 -5.03 -13.65 -10.76
C GLY A 190 -5.08 -12.23 -11.34
N LEU A 191 -5.70 -12.06 -12.51
CA LEU A 191 -5.83 -10.74 -13.14
C LEU A 191 -6.74 -9.82 -12.33
N ILE A 192 -7.94 -10.27 -11.95
CA ILE A 192 -8.89 -9.47 -11.17
C ILE A 192 -8.28 -9.08 -9.81
N ALA A 193 -7.69 -10.04 -9.09
CA ALA A 193 -7.07 -9.78 -7.81
C ALA A 193 -5.91 -8.79 -7.93
N SER A 194 -5.02 -8.96 -8.92
CA SER A 194 -3.90 -8.05 -9.14
C SER A 194 -4.34 -6.62 -9.46
N MET A 195 -5.41 -6.46 -10.25
CA MET A 195 -5.92 -5.15 -10.63
C MET A 195 -6.57 -4.46 -9.44
N LEU A 196 -7.36 -5.19 -8.64
CA LEU A 196 -7.93 -4.67 -7.40
C LEU A 196 -6.84 -4.25 -6.39
N LEU A 197 -5.78 -5.05 -6.24
CA LEU A 197 -4.62 -4.67 -5.42
C LEU A 197 -3.91 -3.43 -5.97
N GLY A 198 -3.72 -3.36 -7.29
CA GLY A 198 -3.09 -2.21 -7.94
C GLY A 198 -3.83 -0.91 -7.64
N ILE A 199 -5.17 -0.92 -7.69
CA ILE A 199 -5.98 0.25 -7.34
C ILE A 199 -5.84 0.63 -5.86
N GLN A 200 -5.84 -0.36 -4.95
CA GLN A 200 -5.62 -0.11 -3.51
C GLN A 200 -4.26 0.53 -3.23
N LEU A 201 -3.21 0.00 -3.86
CA LEU A 201 -1.84 0.49 -3.73
C LEU A 201 -1.74 1.92 -4.25
N LEU A 202 -2.23 2.19 -5.46
CA LEU A 202 -2.25 3.54 -6.04
C LEU A 202 -2.91 4.57 -5.11
N LEU A 203 -3.99 4.20 -4.42
CA LEU A 203 -4.67 5.10 -3.51
C LEU A 203 -3.80 5.41 -2.28
N VAL A 204 -3.16 4.41 -1.70
CA VAL A 204 -2.22 4.60 -0.58
C VAL A 204 -1.00 5.42 -1.01
N ASP A 205 -0.53 5.27 -2.24
CA ASP A 205 0.61 6.01 -2.79
C ASP A 205 0.28 7.49 -2.91
N ARG A 206 -0.88 7.79 -3.48
CA ARG A 206 -1.38 9.18 -3.54
C ARG A 206 -1.56 9.79 -2.17
N CYS A 207 -1.86 9.00 -1.14
CA CYS A 207 -1.91 9.47 0.24
C CYS A 207 -0.51 9.76 0.81
N ALA A 208 0.43 8.85 0.62
CA ALA A 208 1.82 9.01 1.06
C ALA A 208 2.48 10.22 0.41
N ASP A 209 2.30 10.41 -0.90
CA ASP A 209 2.84 11.55 -1.65
C ASP A 209 2.29 12.88 -1.13
N ARG A 210 0.99 12.96 -0.82
CA ARG A 210 0.38 14.17 -0.26
C ARG A 210 0.99 14.55 1.10
N VAL A 211 1.18 13.57 1.99
CA VAL A 211 1.78 13.81 3.31
C VAL A 211 3.24 14.24 3.17
N LEU A 212 3.99 13.63 2.25
CA LEU A 212 5.37 14.01 1.97
C LEU A 212 5.47 15.44 1.44
N LEU A 213 4.62 15.82 0.49
CA LEU A 213 4.57 17.19 -0.03
C LEU A 213 4.25 18.21 1.07
N GLU A 214 3.30 17.89 1.95
CA GLU A 214 2.99 18.75 3.09
C GLU A 214 4.21 18.90 4.01
N ALA A 215 4.88 17.80 4.35
CA ALA A 215 6.08 17.80 5.20
C ALA A 215 7.23 18.63 4.60
N ILE A 216 7.43 18.56 3.28
CA ILE A 216 8.44 19.37 2.58
C ILE A 216 8.08 20.86 2.66
N ASP A 217 6.84 21.23 2.39
CA ASP A 217 6.37 22.62 2.47
C ASP A 217 6.57 23.20 3.88
N TYR A 218 6.28 22.43 4.92
CA TYR A 218 6.61 22.81 6.30
C TYR A 218 8.10 23.01 6.53
N SER A 219 8.95 22.11 6.02
CA SER A 219 10.39 22.22 6.22
C SER A 219 10.96 23.50 5.59
N LEU A 220 10.44 23.91 4.43
CA LEU A 220 10.83 25.15 3.75
C LEU A 220 10.39 26.38 4.53
N LEU A 221 9.12 26.43 4.99
CA LEU A 221 8.63 27.55 5.79
C LEU A 221 9.42 27.72 7.09
N VAL A 222 9.80 26.62 7.72
CA VAL A 222 10.63 26.63 8.94
C VAL A 222 12.05 27.08 8.64
N GLY A 223 12.65 26.58 7.56
CA GLY A 223 13.98 27.02 7.11
C GLY A 223 14.02 28.53 6.85
N LEU A 224 13.00 29.07 6.19
CA LEU A 224 12.88 30.51 5.93
C LEU A 224 12.74 31.32 7.23
N ALA A 225 11.85 30.91 8.14
CA ALA A 225 11.67 31.60 9.43
C ALA A 225 12.95 31.62 10.28
N VAL A 226 13.71 30.52 10.28
CA VAL A 226 15.00 30.45 11.01
C VAL A 226 16.08 31.30 10.33
N SER A 227 16.07 31.40 9.01
CA SER A 227 17.01 32.28 8.28
C SER A 227 16.74 33.77 8.54
N GLU A 228 15.47 34.14 8.71
CA GLU A 228 15.05 35.52 9.00
C GLU A 228 15.42 35.95 10.44
N ASP A 229 15.34 35.02 11.39
CA ASP A 229 15.71 35.25 12.80
C ASP A 229 17.24 35.43 12.97
N ARG A 230 18.05 34.60 12.27
CA ARG A 230 19.51 34.81 12.20
C ARG A 230 19.92 36.12 11.52
N GLY A 231 19.11 36.62 10.58
CA GLY A 231 19.32 37.93 9.96
C GLY A 231 19.13 39.09 10.94
N LYS A 232 18.22 38.95 11.92
CA LYS A 232 17.96 39.97 12.96
C LYS A 232 19.01 39.95 14.08
N ASP A 233 19.50 38.77 14.46
CA ASP A 233 20.58 38.65 15.45
C ASP A 233 21.94 39.16 14.92
N GLY A 234 22.19 39.07 13.61
CA GLY A 234 23.40 39.62 12.98
C GLY A 234 23.42 41.15 12.87
N VAL A 235 22.25 41.80 12.78
CA VAL A 235 22.16 43.27 12.71
C VAL A 235 22.23 43.89 14.10
N SER A 236 21.75 43.20 15.14
CA SER A 236 21.72 43.71 16.52
C SER A 236 23.12 43.87 17.16
N LEU A 237 24.14 43.17 16.65
CA LEU A 237 25.53 43.27 17.13
C LEU A 237 26.38 44.34 16.42
N SER A 238 25.88 44.97 15.35
CA SER A 238 26.62 46.02 14.60
C SER A 238 26.18 47.45 14.91
N ALA A 239 25.15 47.65 15.75
CA ALA A 239 24.66 48.97 16.14
C ALA A 239 25.13 49.44 17.53
N GLN A 240 25.98 48.68 18.22
CA GLN A 240 26.52 49.05 19.55
C GLN A 240 28.06 49.11 19.56
N LYS A 241 28.66 49.70 18.53
CA LYS A 241 30.06 50.09 18.55
C LYS A 241 30.27 51.47 17.96
#